data_AF-A0A5B0DV29-F1
#
_entry.id   AF-A0A5B0DV29-F1
#
_cell.length_a   1.000
_cell.length_b   1.000
_cell.length_c   1.000
_cell.angle_alpha   90.00
_cell.angle_beta   90.00
_cell.angle_gamma   90.00
#
_symmetry.space_group_name_H-M   'P 1'
#
loop_
_entity.id
_entity.type
_entity.pdbx_description
1 polymer ?
#
loop_
_entity_poly.entity_id
_entity_poly.type
_entity_poly.pdbx_seq_one_letter_code
_entity_poly.pdbx_strand_id
1 'polypeptide(L)'
;MLSFTDPAATVEEADAYASPRRWTDWEAAASEDKAAAILRAQTFVAATYNGRWMADWENAEAPENVKFAIVEAARRELQAPGSLAPDVNPSGVIKRQSKAVGPLKTDIEYADGKGARPSVPMVGYLLAGLVGGMGGGNFRVVRS
;
A
#
# COMPACT_ATOMS: atom_id res chain seq x y z
N MET A 1 2.02 -10.57 11.23
CA MET A 1 2.13 -9.19 10.72
C MET A 1 2.60 -9.24 9.27
N LEU A 2 2.52 -8.15 8.51
CA LEU A 2 3.03 -8.16 7.13
C LEU A 2 4.55 -8.25 7.10
N SER A 3 5.06 -9.12 6.24
CA SER A 3 6.47 -9.18 5.87
C SER A 3 6.86 -8.01 4.96
N PHE A 4 8.14 -7.66 4.93
CA PHE A 4 8.68 -6.68 3.97
C PHE A 4 9.24 -7.34 2.70
N THR A 5 9.40 -8.66 2.70
CA THR A 5 10.11 -9.40 1.63
C THR A 5 9.28 -10.53 1.02
N ASP A 6 8.25 -11.00 1.72
CA ASP A 6 7.40 -12.11 1.30
C ASP A 6 5.96 -11.61 1.07
N PRO A 7 5.41 -11.68 -0.16
CA PRO A 7 4.10 -11.09 -0.45
C PRO A 7 2.96 -11.88 0.19
N ALA A 8 2.09 -11.19 0.92
CA ALA A 8 0.86 -11.72 1.50
C ALA A 8 -0.25 -11.95 0.45
N ALA A 9 -0.17 -11.26 -0.69
CA ALA A 9 -1.06 -11.44 -1.84
C ALA A 9 -0.25 -11.86 -3.06
N THR A 10 -0.68 -12.93 -3.72
CA THR A 10 -0.09 -13.44 -4.97
C THR A 10 -0.61 -12.68 -6.19
N VAL A 11 0.06 -12.81 -7.35
CA VAL A 11 -0.40 -12.19 -8.60
C VAL A 11 -1.75 -12.77 -9.02
N GLU A 12 -1.95 -14.07 -8.80
CA GLU A 12 -3.18 -14.78 -9.10
C GLU A 12 -4.35 -14.28 -8.24
N GLU A 13 -4.16 -14.07 -6.93
CA GLU A 13 -5.16 -13.47 -6.05
C GLU A 13 -5.46 -12.01 -6.46
N ALA A 14 -4.45 -11.26 -6.86
CA ALA A 14 -4.61 -9.88 -7.31
C ALA A 14 -5.37 -9.80 -8.65
N ASP A 15 -5.10 -10.71 -9.60
CA ASP A 15 -5.82 -10.83 -10.85
C ASP A 15 -7.29 -11.23 -10.62
N ALA A 16 -7.55 -12.16 -9.69
CA ALA A 16 -8.91 -12.53 -9.29
C ALA A 16 -9.67 -11.34 -8.68
N TYR A 17 -8.99 -10.49 -7.92
CA TYR A 17 -9.58 -9.26 -7.38
C TYR A 17 -9.84 -8.19 -8.45
N ALA A 18 -8.93 -8.04 -9.42
CA ALA A 18 -9.00 -7.03 -10.47
C ALA A 18 -10.01 -7.37 -11.59
N SER A 19 -10.15 -8.64 -11.95
CA SER A 19 -10.99 -9.11 -13.06
C SER A 19 -12.46 -8.65 -12.99
N PRO A 20 -13.21 -8.85 -11.88
CA PRO A 20 -14.60 -8.38 -11.79
C PRO A 20 -14.73 -6.86 -11.82
N ARG A 21 -13.64 -6.13 -11.51
CA ARG A 21 -13.60 -4.66 -11.50
C ARG A 21 -13.20 -4.06 -12.83
N ARG A 22 -12.84 -4.90 -13.82
CA ARG A 22 -12.46 -4.48 -15.19
C ARG A 22 -11.34 -3.44 -15.21
N TRP A 23 -10.30 -3.66 -14.42
CA TRP A 23 -9.14 -2.78 -14.37
C TRP A 23 -8.22 -3.01 -15.57
N THR A 24 -8.52 -2.31 -16.66
CA THR A 24 -7.76 -2.43 -17.92
C THR A 24 -6.28 -2.08 -17.76
N ASP A 25 -5.96 -1.17 -16.84
CA ASP A 25 -4.60 -0.78 -16.50
C ASP A 25 -3.82 -1.89 -15.76
N TRP A 26 -4.50 -2.65 -14.91
CA TRP A 26 -3.92 -3.83 -14.26
C TRP A 26 -3.77 -4.99 -15.26
N GLU A 27 -4.80 -5.25 -16.07
CA GLU A 27 -4.78 -6.31 -17.09
C GLU A 27 -3.68 -6.12 -18.15
N ALA A 28 -3.37 -4.86 -18.49
CA ALA A 28 -2.30 -4.54 -19.44
C ALA A 28 -0.88 -4.69 -18.88
N ALA A 29 -0.70 -4.80 -17.56
CA ALA A 29 0.61 -4.92 -16.93
C ALA A 29 1.16 -6.35 -16.98
N ALA A 30 2.48 -6.50 -17.13
CA ALA A 30 3.13 -7.80 -17.08
C ALA A 30 3.12 -8.39 -15.66
N SER A 31 3.09 -9.72 -15.53
CA SER A 31 3.05 -10.39 -14.22
C SER A 31 4.25 -10.05 -13.33
N GLU A 32 5.43 -9.82 -13.92
CA GLU A 32 6.63 -9.36 -13.21
C GLU A 32 6.47 -7.94 -12.63
N ASP A 33 5.84 -7.04 -13.39
CA ASP A 33 5.56 -5.67 -12.94
C ASP A 33 4.50 -5.68 -11.82
N LYS A 34 3.47 -6.53 -11.94
CA LYS A 34 2.46 -6.75 -10.89
C LYS A 34 3.10 -7.26 -9.60
N ALA A 35 3.96 -8.27 -9.68
CA ALA A 35 4.67 -8.81 -8.52
C ALA A 35 5.54 -7.75 -7.82
N ALA A 36 6.29 -6.96 -8.60
CA ALA A 36 7.11 -5.87 -8.07
C ALA A 36 6.26 -4.74 -7.46
N ALA A 37 5.09 -4.44 -8.01
CA ALA A 37 4.16 -3.45 -7.47
C ALA A 37 3.52 -3.93 -6.15
N ILE A 38 3.15 -5.22 -6.06
CA ILE A 38 2.59 -5.82 -4.85
C ILE A 38 3.59 -5.75 -3.69
N LEU A 39 4.86 -6.07 -3.91
CA LEU A 39 5.88 -5.99 -2.86
C LEU A 39 6.10 -4.54 -2.36
N ARG A 40 6.11 -3.57 -3.27
CA ARG A 40 6.21 -2.14 -2.91
C ARG A 40 5.00 -1.67 -2.11
N ALA A 41 3.81 -2.04 -2.57
CA ALA A 41 2.56 -1.74 -1.88
C ALA A 41 2.50 -2.36 -0.48
N GLN A 42 2.90 -3.63 -0.34
CA GLN A 42 2.95 -4.28 0.96
C GLN A 42 3.94 -3.60 1.89
N THR A 43 5.12 -3.23 1.39
CA THR A 43 6.11 -2.47 2.18
C THR A 43 5.51 -1.18 2.74
N PHE A 44 4.76 -0.45 1.91
CA PHE A 44 4.05 0.75 2.35
C PHE A 44 2.99 0.46 3.43
N VAL A 45 2.17 -0.58 3.23
CA VAL A 45 1.12 -0.96 4.19
C VAL A 45 1.75 -1.45 5.50
N ALA A 46 2.77 -2.30 5.43
CA ALA A 46 3.52 -2.81 6.57
C ALA A 46 4.15 -1.66 7.38
N ALA A 47 4.87 -0.73 6.73
CA ALA A 47 5.48 0.41 7.40
C ALA A 47 4.46 1.34 8.07
N THR A 48 3.25 1.45 7.51
CA THR A 48 2.22 2.35 8.00
C THR A 48 1.39 1.73 9.14
N TYR A 49 1.10 0.44 9.05
CA TYR A 49 0.06 -0.22 9.84
C TYR A 49 0.53 -1.40 10.70
N ASN A 50 1.75 -1.95 10.54
CA ASN A 50 2.20 -3.06 11.38
C ASN A 50 2.10 -2.77 12.89
N GLY A 51 2.38 -1.54 13.32
CA GLY A 51 2.21 -1.14 14.72
C GLY A 51 0.79 -0.75 15.15
N ARG A 52 -0.23 -0.94 14.29
CA ARG A 52 -1.60 -0.45 14.49
C ARG A 52 -2.69 -1.51 14.32
N TRP A 53 -2.31 -2.74 13.96
CA TRP A 53 -3.27 -3.83 13.81
C TRP A 53 -3.95 -4.14 15.15
N MET A 54 -5.27 -4.36 15.11
CA MET A 54 -6.03 -4.75 16.29
C MET A 54 -6.01 -6.25 16.58
N ALA A 55 -5.46 -7.05 15.66
CA ALA A 55 -5.34 -8.49 15.77
C ALA A 55 -4.01 -8.97 15.17
N ASP A 56 -3.50 -10.07 15.71
CA ASP A 56 -2.33 -10.78 15.18
C ASP A 56 -2.75 -11.85 14.19
N TRP A 57 -1.96 -11.99 13.13
CA TRP A 57 -2.16 -12.95 12.03
C TRP A 57 -0.82 -13.14 11.30
N GLU A 58 -0.62 -14.30 10.68
CA GLU A 58 0.58 -14.59 9.90
C GLU A 58 0.54 -13.95 8.51
N ASN A 59 1.70 -13.68 7.90
CA ASN A 59 1.79 -12.97 6.61
C ASN A 59 0.93 -13.64 5.50
N ALA A 60 1.03 -14.96 5.37
CA ALA A 60 0.26 -15.73 4.39
C ALA A 60 -1.25 -15.78 4.70
N GLU A 61 -1.61 -15.60 5.97
CA GLU A 61 -2.97 -15.60 6.49
C GLU A 61 -3.51 -14.18 6.69
N ALA A 62 -2.88 -13.18 6.06
CA ALA A 62 -3.36 -11.81 6.12
C ALA A 62 -4.85 -11.76 5.74
N PRO A 63 -5.68 -11.05 6.53
CA PRO A 63 -7.10 -10.91 6.24
C PRO A 63 -7.32 -10.44 4.81
N GLU A 64 -8.40 -10.91 4.18
CA GLU A 64 -8.70 -10.62 2.77
C GLU A 64 -8.70 -9.11 2.47
N ASN A 65 -9.26 -8.32 3.38
CA ASN A 65 -9.28 -6.85 3.30
C ASN A 65 -7.87 -6.23 3.23
N VAL A 66 -6.89 -6.83 3.92
CA VAL A 66 -5.48 -6.41 3.88
C VAL A 66 -4.87 -6.77 2.54
N LYS A 67 -5.11 -7.98 2.03
CA LYS A 67 -4.66 -8.39 0.69
C LYS A 67 -5.21 -7.45 -0.38
N PHE A 68 -6.48 -7.09 -0.31
CA PHE A 68 -7.11 -6.14 -1.23
C PHE A 68 -6.52 -4.73 -1.11
N ALA A 69 -6.25 -4.26 0.10
CA ALA A 69 -5.58 -2.97 0.32
C ALA A 69 -4.18 -2.94 -0.33
N ILE A 70 -3.44 -4.03 -0.25
CA ILE A 70 -2.14 -4.19 -0.93
C ILE A 70 -2.33 -4.12 -2.45
N VAL A 71 -3.34 -4.79 -3.00
CA VAL A 71 -3.61 -4.80 -4.45
C VAL A 71 -4.03 -3.42 -4.98
N GLU A 72 -4.89 -2.69 -4.26
CA GLU A 72 -5.27 -1.31 -4.60
C GLU A 72 -4.06 -0.36 -4.60
N ALA A 73 -3.18 -0.50 -3.60
CA ALA A 73 -1.93 0.24 -3.55
C ALA A 73 -1.00 -0.16 -4.71
N ALA A 74 -0.88 -1.46 -5.02
CA ALA A 74 -0.05 -1.96 -6.11
C ALA A 74 -0.49 -1.39 -7.47
N ARG A 75 -1.80 -1.33 -7.73
CA ARG A 75 -2.34 -0.69 -8.93
C ARG A 75 -1.93 0.77 -9.04
N ARG A 76 -1.96 1.53 -7.93
CA ARG A 76 -1.54 2.93 -7.92
C ARG A 76 -0.04 3.08 -8.21
N GLU A 77 0.78 2.19 -7.67
CA GLU A 77 2.22 2.13 -7.95
C GLU A 77 2.52 1.76 -9.42
N LEU A 78 1.69 0.95 -10.07
CA LEU A 78 1.81 0.68 -11.52
C LEU A 78 1.49 1.92 -12.36
N GLN A 79 0.48 2.70 -11.96
CA GLN A 79 0.08 3.91 -12.68
C GLN A 79 1.03 5.08 -12.46
N ALA A 80 1.65 5.16 -11.28
CA ALA A 80 2.63 6.18 -10.94
C ALA A 80 3.77 5.53 -10.14
N PRO A 81 4.80 5.00 -10.81
CA PRO A 81 5.95 4.40 -10.14
C PRO A 81 6.62 5.38 -9.18
N GLY A 82 6.84 4.94 -7.93
CA GLY A 82 7.38 5.78 -6.86
C GLY A 82 6.32 6.63 -6.13
N SER A 83 5.04 6.57 -6.51
CA SER A 83 3.98 7.32 -5.83
C SER A 83 3.69 6.83 -4.41
N LEU A 84 4.08 5.60 -4.10
CA LEU A 84 3.97 5.02 -2.76
C LEU A 84 5.26 5.10 -1.94
N ALA A 85 6.34 5.70 -2.47
CA ALA A 85 7.60 5.81 -1.75
C ALA A 85 7.58 7.00 -0.77
N PRO A 86 7.53 6.79 0.56
CA PRO A 86 8.18 7.70 1.49
C PRO A 86 9.70 7.62 1.29
N ASP A 87 10.43 8.74 1.46
CA ASP A 87 11.89 8.82 1.50
C ASP A 87 12.47 7.99 2.66
N VAL A 88 12.46 6.68 2.53
CA VAL A 88 13.11 5.75 3.44
C VAL A 88 13.91 4.80 2.60
N ASN A 89 15.22 4.85 2.80
CA ASN A 89 16.22 3.95 2.26
C ASN A 89 16.33 2.74 3.20
N PRO A 90 15.70 1.59 2.91
CA PRO A 90 15.93 0.37 3.67
C PRO A 90 17.18 -0.27 3.05
N SER A 91 18.29 -0.20 3.78
CA SER A 91 19.53 -0.93 3.51
C SER A 91 19.24 -2.34 2.95
N GLY A 92 19.57 -2.58 1.68
CA GLY A 92 19.61 -3.92 1.10
C GLY A 92 19.12 -4.02 -0.35
N VAL A 93 19.92 -3.50 -1.29
CA VAL A 93 19.91 -3.86 -2.72
C VAL A 93 18.52 -3.95 -3.40
N ILE A 94 17.83 -2.82 -3.52
CA ILE A 94 17.01 -2.60 -4.72
C ILE A 94 17.81 -1.66 -5.62
N LYS A 95 18.54 -2.25 -6.57
CA LYS A 95 19.18 -1.50 -7.66
C LYS A 95 18.06 -0.82 -8.44
N ARG A 96 17.79 0.45 -8.10
CA ARG A 96 17.15 1.47 -8.93
C ARG A 96 16.47 0.90 -10.18
N GLN A 97 15.21 0.48 -10.06
CA GLN A 97 14.39 0.30 -11.25
C GLN A 97 13.74 1.65 -11.59
N SER A 98 14.59 2.63 -11.94
CA SER A 98 14.15 3.79 -12.70
C SER A 98 13.98 3.33 -14.15
N LYS A 99 12.88 2.66 -14.48
CA LYS A 99 12.47 2.52 -15.88
C LYS A 99 11.92 3.90 -16.27
N ALA A 100 12.72 4.65 -16.99
CA ALA A 100 12.30 5.92 -17.57
C ALA A 100 11.07 5.66 -18.47
N VAL A 101 9.89 5.99 -17.95
CA VAL A 101 8.67 6.12 -18.74
C VAL A 101 8.70 7.49 -19.41
N GLY A 102 9.40 7.60 -20.54
CA GLY A 102 9.18 8.72 -21.45
C GLY A 102 7.83 8.55 -22.17
N PRO A 103 7.11 9.62 -22.56
CA PRO A 103 6.94 10.92 -21.93
C PRO A 103 5.49 11.07 -21.43
N LEU A 104 5.20 10.68 -20.19
CA LEU A 104 4.01 11.17 -19.49
C LEU A 104 4.51 12.04 -18.33
N LYS A 105 4.87 13.28 -18.68
CA LYS A 105 5.00 14.34 -17.70
C LYS A 105 3.61 14.62 -17.13
N THR A 106 3.33 14.07 -15.97
CA THR A 106 2.34 14.68 -15.09
C THR A 106 3.16 15.43 -14.05
N ASP A 107 3.46 16.69 -14.36
CA ASP A 107 4.01 17.64 -13.38
C ASP A 107 2.92 17.82 -12.31
N ILE A 108 3.06 17.10 -11.20
CA ILE A 108 2.33 17.44 -9.97
C ILE A 108 3.25 18.38 -9.21
N GLU A 109 2.98 19.67 -9.38
CA GLU A 109 3.57 20.75 -8.60
C GLU A 109 3.10 20.61 -7.15
N TYR A 110 3.98 20.11 -6.28
CA TYR A 110 3.72 20.08 -4.84
C TYR A 110 3.96 21.47 -4.28
N ALA A 111 2.88 22.15 -3.88
CA ALA A 111 2.96 23.38 -3.11
C ALA A 111 3.68 23.10 -1.78
N ASP A 112 4.68 23.94 -1.51
CA ASP A 112 5.65 23.85 -0.43
C ASP A 112 4.98 23.79 0.96
N GLY A 113 5.28 22.74 1.73
CA GLY A 113 4.76 22.58 3.09
C GLY A 113 4.87 21.15 3.64
N LYS A 114 5.97 20.85 4.35
CA LYS A 114 6.21 19.66 5.20
C LYS A 114 5.63 18.32 4.68
N GLY A 115 6.45 17.59 3.92
CA GLY A 115 6.48 16.11 3.87
C GLY A 115 5.12 15.40 3.98
N ALA A 116 4.16 15.75 3.13
CA ALA A 116 2.87 15.10 3.08
C ALA A 116 3.07 13.63 2.66
N ARG A 117 2.81 12.69 3.58
CA ARG A 117 2.78 11.27 3.24
C ARG A 117 1.66 11.04 2.21
N PRO A 118 1.91 10.28 1.13
CA PRO A 118 0.84 9.95 0.19
C PRO A 118 -0.28 9.24 0.93
N SER A 119 -1.50 9.77 0.81
CA SER A 119 -2.71 9.13 1.33
C SER A 119 -3.44 8.46 0.18
N VAL A 120 -3.82 7.19 0.36
CA VAL A 120 -4.64 6.43 -0.59
C VAL A 120 -5.96 6.13 0.11
N PRO A 121 -7.01 6.96 -0.09
CA PRO A 121 -8.26 6.85 0.67
C PRO A 121 -8.88 5.44 0.62
N MET A 122 -8.80 4.75 -0.52
CA MET A 122 -9.29 3.38 -0.70
C MET A 122 -8.62 2.36 0.24
N VAL A 123 -7.30 2.48 0.45
CA VAL A 123 -6.55 1.65 1.41
C VAL A 123 -7.04 1.92 2.84
N GLY A 124 -7.28 3.20 3.16
CA GLY A 124 -7.85 3.59 4.45
C GLY A 124 -9.23 2.99 4.69
N TYR A 125 -10.12 3.00 3.69
CA TYR A 125 -11.46 2.42 3.78
C TYR A 125 -11.43 0.90 3.98
N LEU A 126 -10.59 0.18 3.23
CA LEU A 126 -10.46 -1.28 3.36
C LEU A 126 -9.90 -1.70 4.73
N LEU A 127 -9.07 -0.86 5.33
CA LEU A 127 -8.41 -1.15 6.62
C LEU A 127 -9.15 -0.55 7.83
N ALA A 128 -10.21 0.23 7.63
CA ALA A 128 -10.85 1.02 8.69
C ALA A 128 -11.34 0.18 9.88
N GLY A 129 -11.75 -1.08 9.65
CA GLY A 129 -12.17 -2.00 10.71
C GLY A 129 -11.05 -2.82 11.35
N LEU A 130 -9.82 -2.75 10.81
CA LEU A 130 -8.67 -3.57 11.23
C LEU A 130 -7.57 -2.76 11.93
N VAL A 131 -7.67 -1.43 11.89
CA VAL A 131 -6.68 -0.49 12.44
C VAL A 131 -7.24 0.20 13.68
N GLY A 132 -6.48 0.19 14.77
CA GLY A 132 -6.83 0.92 15.98
C GLY A 132 -6.83 2.42 15.72
N GLY A 133 -7.95 3.09 15.98
CA GLY A 133 -8.12 4.52 15.75
C GLY A 133 -7.07 5.36 16.49
N MET A 134 -6.38 6.23 15.76
CA MET A 134 -5.61 7.33 16.34
C MET A 134 -6.60 8.40 16.84
N GLY A 135 -7.22 8.15 17.99
CA GLY A 135 -8.16 9.05 18.66
C GLY A 135 -7.72 9.28 20.11
N GLY A 136 -7.42 10.53 20.45
CA GLY A 136 -6.74 10.92 21.69
C GLY A 136 -7.64 10.97 22.94
N GLY A 137 -6.99 10.78 24.09
CA GLY A 137 -7.21 11.58 25.31
C GLY A 137 -8.53 11.49 26.07
N ASN A 138 -8.43 10.93 27.28
CA ASN A 138 -9.18 11.24 28.50
C ASN A 138 -10.69 10.93 28.57
N PHE A 139 -11.03 9.69 28.93
CA PHE A 139 -12.25 9.48 29.70
C PHE A 139 -12.00 9.85 31.17
N ARG A 140 -12.09 11.15 31.49
CA ARG A 140 -12.18 11.61 32.88
C ARG A 140 -13.60 11.35 33.37
N VAL A 141 -13.80 10.24 34.07
CA VAL A 141 -15.00 10.04 34.89
C VAL A 141 -14.93 11.02 36.06
N VAL A 142 -15.56 12.19 35.92
CA VAL A 142 -16.04 12.94 37.08
C VAL A 142 -17.43 12.41 37.36
N ARG A 143 -17.58 11.59 38.40
CA ARG A 143 -18.90 11.37 39.01
C ARG A 143 -19.11 12.52 39.99
N SER A 144 -20.22 13.23 39.78
CA SER A 144 -20.84 14.13 40.76
C SER A 144 -21.64 13.31 41.77
#